data_AF-A0A558CTZ9-F1
#
_entry.id   AF-A0A558CTZ9-F1
#
_cell.length_a   1.000
_cell.length_b   1.000
_cell.length_c   1.000
_cell.angle_alpha   90.00
_cell.angle_beta   90.00
_cell.angle_gamma   90.00
#
_symmetry.space_group_name_H-M   'P 1'
#
loop_
_entity.id
_entity.type
_entity.pdbx_description
1 polymer ?
#
loop_
_entity_poly.entity_id
_entity_poly.type
_entity_poly.pdbx_seq_one_letter_code
_entity_poly.pdbx_strand_id
1 'polypeptide(L)'
;MSIPVFIGVTLILFGGAAYMMGQAIAITWRPVLHVLAYGMLLGAGDRFLIFALFGGELTSLTGYLVDTVAIIAIGLLAFRITRVNRMVSQYPWLYRRSGFFSWAEISE
;
A
#
# COMPACT_ATOMS: atom_id res chain seq x y z
N MET A 1 3.53 0.46 -22.19
CA MET A 1 3.94 -0.20 -20.94
C MET A 1 3.88 -1.70 -21.17
N SER A 2 4.96 -2.42 -20.87
CA SER A 2 5.03 -3.87 -21.07
C SER A 2 4.43 -4.59 -19.86
N ILE A 3 3.48 -5.50 -20.12
CA ILE A 3 2.76 -6.25 -19.08
C ILE A 3 3.73 -7.00 -18.13
N PRO A 4 4.79 -7.67 -18.62
CA PRO A 4 5.73 -8.37 -17.72
C PRO A 4 6.47 -7.44 -16.76
N VAL A 5 6.85 -6.24 -17.23
CA VAL A 5 7.55 -5.24 -16.41
C VAL A 5 6.63 -4.71 -15.32
N PHE A 6 5.37 -4.43 -15.66
CA PHE A 6 4.38 -4.04 -14.67
C PHE A 6 4.16 -5.10 -13.59
N ILE A 7 4.01 -6.37 -13.98
CA ILE A 7 3.81 -7.44 -13.02
C ILE A 7 5.04 -7.63 -12.14
N GLY A 8 6.24 -7.69 -12.74
CA GLY A 8 7.48 -7.95 -12.01
C GLY A 8 7.95 -6.78 -11.13
N VAL A 9 8.01 -5.58 -11.70
CA VAL A 9 8.55 -4.39 -11.02
C VAL A 9 7.46 -3.75 -10.18
N THR A 10 6.33 -3.37 -10.78
CA THR A 10 5.31 -2.60 -10.07
C THR A 10 4.52 -3.44 -9.07
N LEU A 11 3.98 -4.59 -9.48
CA LEU A 11 3.11 -5.39 -8.59
C LEU A 11 3.91 -6.24 -7.59
N ILE A 12 4.98 -6.90 -8.02
CA ILE A 12 5.75 -7.79 -7.14
C ILE A 12 6.77 -7.01 -6.31
N LEU A 13 7.71 -6.32 -6.94
CA LEU A 13 8.79 -5.63 -6.23
C LEU A 13 8.26 -4.42 -5.44
N PHE A 14 7.66 -3.44 -6.13
CA PHE A 14 7.14 -2.24 -5.49
C PHE A 14 5.83 -2.48 -4.74
N GLY A 15 4.97 -3.37 -5.23
CA GLY A 15 3.77 -3.77 -4.50
C GLY A 15 4.12 -4.52 -3.21
N GLY A 16 5.15 -5.37 -3.20
CA GLY A 16 5.69 -5.97 -1.99
C GLY A 16 6.22 -4.92 -1.00
N ALA A 17 6.97 -3.93 -1.49
CA ALA A 17 7.44 -2.81 -0.68
C ALA A 17 6.26 -1.98 -0.11
N ALA A 18 5.25 -1.70 -0.93
CA ALA A 18 4.04 -0.98 -0.53
C ALA A 18 3.23 -1.73 0.52
N TYR A 19 3.14 -3.06 0.39
CA TYR A 19 2.50 -3.92 1.37
C TYR A 19 3.21 -3.80 2.74
N MET A 20 4.53 -4.01 2.79
CA MET A 20 5.31 -3.88 4.02
C MET A 20 5.22 -2.47 4.63
N MET A 21 5.27 -1.44 3.79
CA MET A 21 5.08 -0.04 4.20
C MET A 21 3.71 0.17 4.84
N GLY A 22 2.63 -0.27 4.19
CA GLY A 22 1.28 -0.16 4.72
C GLY A 22 1.12 -0.83 6.09
N GLN A 23 1.72 -2.02 6.26
CA GLN A 23 1.76 -2.72 7.55
C GLN A 23 2.51 -1.91 8.62
N ALA A 24 3.70 -1.39 8.30
CA ALA A 24 4.53 -0.63 9.24
C ALA A 24 3.83 0.66 9.73
N ILE A 25 3.18 1.38 8.82
CA ILE A 25 2.40 2.60 9.17
C ILE A 25 1.22 2.23 10.08
N ALA A 26 0.52 1.12 9.80
CA ALA A 26 -0.58 0.66 10.63
C ALA A 26 -0.14 0.23 12.04
N ILE A 27 0.99 -0.48 12.17
CA ILE A 27 1.53 -0.96 13.45
C ILE A 27 1.93 0.20 14.37
N THR A 28 2.47 1.27 13.78
CA THR A 28 2.92 2.49 14.47
C THR A 28 1.79 3.51 14.72
N TRP A 29 0.55 3.11 14.46
CA TRP A 29 -0.66 3.92 14.67
C TRP A 29 -0.74 5.22 13.85
N ARG A 30 0.15 5.41 12.86
CA ARG A 30 0.21 6.61 12.02
C ARG A 30 -1.05 6.81 11.15
N PRO A 31 -1.36 8.05 10.74
CA PRO A 31 -2.51 8.33 9.90
C PRO A 31 -2.30 7.83 8.48
N VAL A 32 -3.40 7.41 7.84
CA VAL A 32 -3.44 6.82 6.49
C VAL A 32 -2.81 7.72 5.40
N LEU A 33 -2.75 9.03 5.63
CA LEU A 33 -2.08 9.98 4.74
C LEU A 33 -0.60 9.62 4.49
N HIS A 34 0.07 8.98 5.44
CA HIS A 34 1.45 8.51 5.23
C HIS A 34 1.52 7.42 4.16
N VAL A 35 0.49 6.56 4.03
CA VAL A 35 0.43 5.54 2.98
C VAL A 35 0.34 6.21 1.61
N LEU A 36 -0.46 7.27 1.50
CA LEU A 36 -0.59 8.03 0.25
C LEU A 36 0.72 8.74 -0.10
N ALA A 37 1.29 9.48 0.86
CA ALA A 37 2.52 10.25 0.63
C ALA A 37 3.70 9.35 0.27
N TYR A 38 3.94 8.28 1.05
CA TYR A 38 5.04 7.35 0.76
C TYR A 38 4.75 6.45 -0.45
N GLY A 39 3.47 6.14 -0.72
CA GLY A 39 3.07 5.45 -1.95
C GLY A 39 3.36 6.25 -3.22
N MET A 40 3.18 7.58 -3.19
CA MET A 40 3.61 8.46 -4.29
C MET A 40 5.13 8.43 -4.49
N LEU A 41 5.90 8.45 -3.41
CA LEU A 41 7.37 8.34 -3.48
C LEU A 41 7.81 6.97 -4.04
N LEU A 42 7.15 5.89 -3.62
CA LEU A 42 7.38 4.55 -4.18
C LEU A 42 7.04 4.49 -5.67
N GLY A 43 5.92 5.09 -6.09
CA GLY A 43 5.57 5.19 -7.52
C GLY A 43 6.60 5.97 -8.34
N ALA A 44 7.23 6.98 -7.76
CA ALA A 44 8.30 7.72 -8.43
C ALA A 44 9.56 6.85 -8.58
N GLY A 45 9.88 6.05 -7.55
CA GLY A 45 10.95 5.05 -7.61
C GLY A 45 10.69 3.94 -8.63
N ASP A 46 9.45 3.46 -8.73
CA ASP A 46 9.03 2.46 -9.73
C ASP A 46 9.22 3.00 -11.15
N ARG A 47 8.74 4.22 -11.40
CA ARG A 47 8.90 4.89 -12.70
C ARG A 47 10.37 5.08 -13.07
N PHE A 48 11.20 5.48 -12.11
CA PHE A 48 12.62 5.62 -12.32
C PHE A 48 13.29 4.29 -12.70
N LEU A 49 12.94 3.18 -12.03
CA LEU A 49 13.49 1.86 -12.37
C LEU A 49 13.02 1.34 -13.73
N ILE A 50 11.75 1.59 -14.09
CA ILE A 50 11.23 1.24 -15.42
C ILE A 50 11.98 2.02 -16.51
N PHE A 51 12.28 3.30 -16.29
CA PHE A 51 13.12 4.09 -17.20
C PHE A 51 14.55 3.53 -17.28
N ALA A 52 15.20 3.33 -16.13
CA ALA A 52 16.62 2.98 -16.06
C ALA A 52 16.93 1.56 -16.58
N LEU A 53 16.07 0.57 -16.30
CA LEU A 53 16.32 -0.84 -16.64
C LEU A 53 15.65 -1.29 -17.93
N PHE A 54 14.52 -0.68 -18.29
CA PHE A 54 13.68 -1.13 -19.42
C PHE A 54 13.47 -0.05 -20.49
N GLY A 55 14.11 1.12 -20.36
CA GLY A 55 14.02 2.20 -21.34
C GLY A 55 12.63 2.84 -21.44
N GLY A 56 11.78 2.71 -20.43
CA GLY A 56 10.45 3.32 -20.42
C GLY A 56 10.49 4.84 -20.28
N GLU A 57 9.51 5.56 -20.79
CA GLU A 57 9.49 7.03 -20.74
C GLU A 57 9.30 7.60 -19.32
N LEU A 58 10.27 8.36 -18.79
CA LEU A 58 10.20 8.87 -17.42
C LEU A 58 9.06 9.89 -17.22
N THR A 59 8.84 10.77 -18.20
CA THR A 59 7.89 11.90 -18.16
C THR A 59 6.44 11.53 -18.43
N SER A 60 6.16 10.25 -18.71
CA SER A 60 4.80 9.79 -18.99
C SER A 60 3.93 9.85 -17.72
N LEU A 61 3.12 10.89 -17.61
CA LEU A 61 2.23 11.12 -16.48
C LEU A 61 1.22 9.97 -16.30
N THR A 62 0.67 9.46 -17.40
CA THR A 62 -0.30 8.35 -17.37
C THR A 62 0.33 7.07 -16.82
N GLY A 63 1.56 6.75 -17.24
CA GLY A 63 2.28 5.58 -16.72
C GLY A 63 2.52 5.69 -15.22
N TYR A 64 3.06 6.82 -14.78
CA TYR A 64 3.27 7.10 -13.36
C TYR A 64 1.99 6.99 -12.54
N LEU A 65 0.87 7.53 -13.01
CA LEU A 65 -0.41 7.47 -12.30
C LEU A 65 -0.93 6.04 -12.16
N VAL A 66 -0.86 5.23 -13.21
CA VAL A 66 -1.30 3.82 -13.17
C VAL A 66 -0.47 3.03 -12.17
N ASP A 67 0.86 3.15 -12.24
CA ASP A 67 1.80 2.44 -11.37
C ASP A 67 1.60 2.86 -9.91
N THR A 68 1.51 4.16 -9.66
CA THR A 68 1.32 4.73 -8.32
C THR A 68 -0.02 4.34 -7.71
N VAL A 69 -1.10 4.33 -8.49
CA VAL A 69 -2.43 3.90 -8.01
C VAL A 69 -2.40 2.43 -7.58
N ALA A 70 -1.75 1.56 -8.36
CA ALA A 70 -1.60 0.15 -8.01
C ALA A 70 -0.81 -0.02 -6.70
N ILE A 71 0.33 0.66 -6.57
CA ILE A 71 1.18 0.67 -5.36
C ILE A 71 0.39 1.16 -4.13
N ILE A 72 -0.30 2.30 -4.25
CA ILE A 72 -1.11 2.88 -3.17
C ILE A 72 -2.25 1.93 -2.77
N ALA A 73 -2.95 1.33 -3.74
CA ALA A 73 -4.04 0.40 -3.46
C ALA A 73 -3.56 -0.80 -2.62
N ILE A 74 -2.40 -1.38 -2.99
CA ILE A 74 -1.78 -2.47 -2.22
C ILE A 74 -1.42 -2.01 -0.81
N GLY A 75 -0.78 -0.84 -0.68
CA GLY A 75 -0.42 -0.26 0.62
C GLY A 75 -1.63 0.03 1.51
N LEU A 76 -2.73 0.54 0.95
CA LEU A 76 -3.97 0.82 1.69
C LEU A 76 -4.67 -0.46 2.16
N LEU A 77 -4.70 -1.50 1.32
CA LEU A 77 -5.23 -2.81 1.72
C LEU A 77 -4.43 -3.39 2.88
N ALA A 78 -3.09 -3.39 2.76
CA ALA A 78 -2.19 -3.86 3.81
C ALA A 78 -2.34 -3.06 5.11
N PHE A 79 -2.46 -1.73 4.99
CA PHE A 79 -2.69 -0.83 6.11
C PHE A 79 -4.02 -1.16 6.81
N ARG A 80 -5.11 -1.31 6.06
CA ARG A 80 -6.45 -1.55 6.64
C ARG A 80 -6.51 -2.89 7.37
N ILE A 81 -6.02 -3.96 6.76
CA ILE A 81 -6.01 -5.30 7.37
C ILE A 81 -5.20 -5.28 8.67
N THR A 82 -4.00 -4.68 8.62
CA THR A 82 -3.13 -4.57 9.79
C THR A 82 -3.75 -3.71 10.88
N ARG A 83 -4.41 -2.60 10.53
CA ARG A 83 -5.06 -1.72 11.49
C ARG A 83 -6.21 -2.42 12.22
N VAL A 84 -7.02 -3.20 11.50
CA VAL A 84 -8.08 -4.03 12.10
C VAL A 84 -7.49 -5.02 13.10
N ASN A 85 -6.46 -5.77 12.70
CA ASN A 85 -5.80 -6.73 13.58
C ASN A 85 -5.20 -6.06 14.83
N ARG A 86 -4.64 -4.85 14.68
CA ARG A 86 -4.08 -4.07 15.80
C ARG A 86 -5.17 -3.56 16.75
N MET A 87 -6.31 -3.08 16.22
CA MET A 87 -7.45 -2.67 17.05
C MET A 87 -7.96 -3.83 17.91
N VAL A 88 -8.19 -5.00 17.30
CA VAL A 88 -8.75 -6.17 18.00
C VAL A 88 -7.74 -6.79 18.99
N SER A 89 -6.44 -6.81 18.66
CA SER A 89 -5.42 -7.40 19.55
C SER A 89 -5.01 -6.49 20.71
N GLN A 90 -4.97 -5.17 20.51
CA GLN A 90 -4.58 -4.22 21.56
C GLN A 90 -5.75 -3.79 22.44
N TYR A 91 -6.97 -3.75 21.89
CA TYR A 91 -8.18 -3.33 22.59
C TYR A 91 -9.28 -4.41 22.54
N PRO A 92 -9.01 -5.67 22.96
CA PRO A 92 -9.96 -6.77 22.88
C PRO A 92 -11.23 -6.57 23.71
N TRP A 93 -11.17 -5.73 24.75
CA TRP A 93 -12.33 -5.41 25.60
C TRP A 93 -13.29 -4.41 24.95
N LEU A 94 -12.82 -3.59 24.01
CA LEU A 94 -13.63 -2.56 23.36
C LEU A 94 -14.08 -2.98 21.95
N TYR A 95 -13.25 -3.78 21.26
CA TYR A 95 -13.49 -4.12 19.85
C TYR A 95 -13.41 -5.63 19.59
N ARG A 96 -14.37 -6.13 18.81
CA ARG A 96 -14.39 -7.49 18.25
C ARG A 96 -14.20 -7.45 16.74
N ARG A 97 -13.50 -8.45 16.19
CA ARG A 97 -13.38 -8.58 14.73
C ARG A 97 -14.74 -8.91 14.10
N SER A 98 -15.23 -8.03 13.24
CA SER A 98 -16.46 -8.24 12.45
C SER A 98 -16.15 -8.71 11.01
N GLY A 99 -14.91 -8.53 10.54
CA GLY A 99 -14.47 -9.03 9.23
C GLY A 99 -12.97 -8.83 8.99
N PHE A 100 -12.53 -9.04 7.75
CA PHE A 100 -11.14 -8.79 7.36
C PHE A 100 -10.78 -7.30 7.34
N PHE A 101 -11.77 -6.45 7.02
CA PHE A 101 -11.59 -4.99 6.90
C PHE A 101 -12.36 -4.18 7.94
N SER A 102 -13.02 -4.82 8.91
CA SER A 102 -13.86 -4.14 9.90
C SER A 102 -13.71 -4.76 11.29
N TRP A 103 -13.93 -3.92 12.30
CA TRP A 103 -14.14 -4.29 13.69
C TRP A 103 -15.48 -3.68 14.14
N ALA A 104 -16.13 -4.31 15.11
CA ALA A 104 -17.33 -3.82 15.76
C ALA A 104 -17.00 -3.47 17.21
N GLU A 105 -17.65 -2.43 17.72
CA GLU A 105 -17.61 -2.10 19.14
C GLU A 105 -18.44 -3.11 19.93
N ILE A 106 -17.93 -3.49 21.10
CA ILE A 106 -18.67 -4.30 22.06
C ILE A 106 -19.49 -3.30 22.89
N SER A 107 -20.66 -2.91 22.39
CA SER A 107 -21.64 -2.18 23.20
C SER A 107 -22.30 -3.16 24.18
N GLU A 108 -22.25 -2.84 25.48
CA GLU A 108 -23.02 -3.54 26.52
C GLU A 108 -24.54 -3.51 26.25
#